data_AF-A0A328U8X7-F1
#
_entry.id   AF-A0A328U8X7-F1
#
_cell.length_a   1.000
_cell.length_b   1.000
_cell.length_c   1.000
_cell.angle_alpha   90.00
_cell.angle_beta   90.00
_cell.angle_gamma   90.00
#
_symmetry.space_group_name_H-M   'P 1'
#
loop_
_entity.id
_entity.type
_entity.pdbx_description
1 polymer ?
#
loop_
_entity_poly.entity_id
_entity_poly.type
_entity_poly.pdbx_seq_one_letter_code
_entity_poly.pdbx_strand_id
1 'polypeptide(L)'
;MDKRFERLLKSTEDLLCRVRIYDRNSERSDEITQMDEACGIMSRAYHSTQHCDERSLEHLAVRLQQIRVRVITMMEDLLHPA
;
A
#
# COMPACT_ATOMS: atom_id res chain seq x y z
N MET A 1 -5.83 8.10 -17.49
CA MET A 1 -5.11 7.37 -16.44
C MET A 1 -4.23 8.34 -15.68
N ASP A 2 -4.52 8.56 -14.39
CA ASP A 2 -3.74 9.45 -13.54
C ASP A 2 -2.40 8.78 -13.16
N LYS A 3 -1.30 9.36 -13.62
CA LYS A 3 0.07 8.90 -13.38
C LYS A 3 0.51 9.03 -11.92
N ARG A 4 -0.16 9.87 -11.11
CA ARG A 4 0.18 10.07 -9.70
C ARG A 4 -0.26 8.88 -8.86
N PHE A 5 -1.51 8.45 -9.02
CA PHE A 5 -2.03 7.29 -8.32
C PHE A 5 -1.24 6.02 -8.65
N GLU A 6 -0.96 5.78 -9.93
CA GLU A 6 -0.17 4.63 -10.38
C GLU A 6 1.23 4.59 -9.75
N ARG A 7 1.92 5.75 -9.71
CA ARG A 7 3.23 5.86 -9.04
C ARG A 7 3.13 5.60 -7.54
N LEU A 8 2.10 6.14 -6.89
CA LEU A 8 1.87 5.93 -5.47
C LEU A 8 1.66 4.42 -5.20
N LEU A 9 0.79 3.77 -5.96
CA LEU A 9 0.46 2.35 -5.83
C LEU A 9 1.70 1.48 -5.98
N LYS A 10 2.43 1.65 -7.08
CA LYS A 10 3.65 0.88 -7.34
C LYS A 10 4.71 1.06 -6.24
N SER A 11 4.87 2.28 -5.74
CA SER A 11 5.82 2.53 -4.66
C SER A 11 5.37 1.94 -3.30
N THR A 12 4.06 1.87 -3.04
CA THR A 12 3.52 1.23 -1.84
C THR A 12 3.66 -0.29 -1.91
N GLU A 13 3.43 -0.89 -3.08
CA GLU A 13 3.65 -2.33 -3.32
C GLU A 13 5.12 -2.72 -3.12
N ASP A 14 6.06 -1.92 -3.62
CA ASP A 14 7.49 -2.14 -3.39
C ASP A 14 7.86 -2.07 -1.89
N LEU A 15 7.28 -1.11 -1.15
CA LEU A 15 7.49 -1.00 0.29
C LEU A 15 6.92 -2.20 1.06
N LEU A 16 5.72 -2.67 0.70
CA LEU A 16 5.11 -3.86 1.29
C LEU A 16 6.00 -5.09 1.07
N CYS A 17 6.55 -5.26 -0.13
CA CYS A 17 7.49 -6.34 -0.43
C CYS A 17 8.72 -6.29 0.48
N ARG A 18 9.32 -5.10 0.66
CA ARG A 18 10.48 -4.93 1.54
C ARG A 18 10.16 -5.24 3.00
N VAL A 19 9.04 -4.72 3.51
CA VAL A 19 8.61 -4.96 4.89
C VAL A 19 8.40 -6.45 5.16
N ARG A 20 7.80 -7.16 4.20
CA ARG A 20 7.62 -8.62 4.26
C ARG A 20 8.96 -9.39 4.33
N ILE A 21 10.03 -8.87 3.73
CA ILE A 21 11.39 -9.41 3.86
C ILE A 21 12.02 -9.08 5.22
N TYR A 22 11.74 -7.90 5.77
CA TYR A 22 12.28 -7.46 7.06
C TYR A 22 11.57 -8.11 8.25
N ASP A 23 10.29 -8.49 8.12
CA ASP A 23 9.51 -9.20 9.16
C ASP A 23 9.92 -10.68 9.30
N ARG A 24 11.18 -10.92 9.68
CA ARG A 24 11.79 -12.27 9.73
C ARG A 24 11.08 -13.22 10.70
N ASN A 25 10.51 -12.69 11.77
CA ASN A 25 9.79 -13.46 12.77
C ASN A 25 8.30 -13.61 12.44
N SER A 26 7.83 -13.03 11.33
CA SER A 26 6.42 -13.01 10.93
C SER A 26 5.50 -12.40 12.00
N GLU A 27 6.01 -11.49 12.83
CA GLU A 27 5.26 -10.85 13.92
C GLU A 27 4.23 -9.84 13.39
N ARG A 28 4.45 -9.32 12.18
CA ARG A 28 3.58 -8.37 11.50
C ARG A 28 2.87 -8.99 10.28
N SER A 29 3.01 -10.30 10.06
CA SER A 29 2.56 -10.99 8.84
C SER A 29 1.08 -10.78 8.53
N ASP A 30 0.22 -10.83 9.54
CA ASP A 30 -1.22 -10.60 9.38
C ASP A 30 -1.52 -9.18 8.89
N GLU A 31 -0.86 -8.18 9.50
CA GLU A 31 -1.02 -6.78 9.15
C GLU A 31 -0.50 -6.50 7.72
N ILE A 32 0.65 -7.07 7.36
CA ILE A 32 1.22 -6.98 6.01
C ILE A 32 0.27 -7.60 4.99
N THR A 33 -0.33 -8.76 5.30
CA THR A 33 -1.28 -9.44 4.41
C THR A 33 -2.54 -8.61 4.18
N GLN A 34 -3.11 -8.05 5.25
CA GLN A 34 -4.29 -7.18 5.13
C GLN A 34 -4.02 -5.92 4.29
N MET A 35 -2.84 -5.31 4.45
CA MET A 35 -2.45 -4.14 3.65
C MET A 35 -2.22 -4.48 2.17
N ASP A 36 -1.64 -5.65 1.89
CA ASP A 36 -1.42 -6.16 0.54
C ASP A 36 -2.74 -6.49 -0.16
N GLU A 37 -3.67 -7.14 0.54
CA GLU A 37 -5.03 -7.37 0.04
C GLU A 37 -5.75 -6.06 -0.28
N ALA A 38 -5.67 -5.06 0.61
CA ALA A 38 -6.25 -3.74 0.40
C ALA A 38 -5.62 -3.05 -0.83
N CYS A 39 -4.29 -3.11 -1.01
CA CYS A 39 -3.62 -2.59 -2.20
C CYS A 39 -4.09 -3.32 -3.47
N GLY A 40 -4.22 -4.65 -3.43
CA GLY A 40 -4.74 -5.44 -4.53
C GLY A 40 -6.18 -5.07 -4.92
N ILE A 41 -7.05 -4.80 -3.94
CA ILE A 41 -8.42 -4.32 -4.18
C ILE A 41 -8.39 -2.95 -4.87
N MET A 42 -7.57 -2.01 -4.39
CA MET A 42 -7.45 -0.67 -4.97
C MET A 42 -6.86 -0.70 -6.38
N SER A 43 -5.86 -1.54 -6.62
CA SER A 43 -5.26 -1.79 -7.94
C SER A 43 -6.31 -2.30 -8.93
N ARG A 44 -7.08 -3.33 -8.54
CA ARG A 44 -8.20 -3.82 -9.36
C ARG A 44 -9.25 -2.74 -9.61
N ALA A 45 -9.63 -1.98 -8.58
CA ALA A 45 -10.61 -0.89 -8.73
C ALA A 45 -10.12 0.18 -9.73
N TYR A 46 -8.84 0.57 -9.67
CA TYR A 46 -8.22 1.51 -10.61
C TYR A 46 -8.18 0.97 -12.04
N HIS A 47 -7.85 -0.31 -12.23
CA HIS A 47 -7.77 -0.93 -13.56
C HIS A 47 -9.14 -1.25 -14.17
N SER A 48 -10.13 -1.61 -13.35
CA SER A 48 -11.49 -1.95 -13.81
C SER A 48 -12.31 -0.74 -14.20
N THR A 49 -11.92 0.47 -13.80
CA THR A 49 -12.70 1.68 -14.07
C THR A 49 -12.14 2.43 -15.27
N GLN A 50 -12.72 2.21 -16.46
CA GLN A 50 -12.47 3.08 -17.62
C GLN A 50 -12.89 4.54 -17.35
N HIS A 51 -13.80 4.77 -16.39
CA HIS A 51 -14.37 6.07 -16.02
C HIS A 51 -14.47 6.24 -14.49
N CYS A 52 -13.38 6.04 -13.75
CA CYS A 52 -13.36 6.43 -12.34
C CYS A 52 -13.57 7.95 -12.27
N ASP A 53 -14.61 8.40 -11.55
CA ASP A 53 -14.75 9.83 -11.29
C ASP A 53 -13.59 10.32 -10.41
N GLU A 54 -13.27 11.61 -10.51
CA GLU A 54 -12.12 12.19 -9.82
C GLU A 54 -12.20 12.01 -8.30
N ARG A 55 -13.42 12.01 -7.74
CA ARG A 55 -13.68 11.81 -6.31
C ARG A 55 -13.35 10.40 -5.84
N SER A 56 -13.71 9.38 -6.62
CA SER A 56 -13.41 7.98 -6.31
C SER A 56 -11.90 7.75 -6.35
N LEU A 57 -11.22 8.32 -7.33
CA LEU A 57 -9.77 8.25 -7.43
C LEU A 57 -9.08 8.96 -6.26
N GLU A 58 -9.56 10.14 -5.87
CA GLU A 58 -9.04 10.87 -4.70
C GLU A 58 -9.23 10.04 -3.42
N HIS A 59 -10.39 9.42 -3.24
CA HIS A 59 -10.65 8.54 -2.10
C HIS A 59 -9.69 7.34 -2.06
N LEU A 60 -9.45 6.68 -3.19
CA LEU A 60 -8.48 5.61 -3.30
C LEU A 60 -7.06 6.12 -2.98
N ALA A 61 -6.69 7.31 -3.48
CA ALA A 61 -5.38 7.91 -3.21
C ALA A 61 -5.17 8.19 -1.72
N VAL A 62 -6.19 8.71 -1.02
CA VAL A 62 -6.14 8.96 0.42
C VAL A 62 -5.94 7.65 1.20
N ARG A 63 -6.71 6.61 0.89
CA ARG A 63 -6.56 5.30 1.56
C ARG A 63 -5.19 4.69 1.30
N LEU A 64 -4.71 4.76 0.06
CA LEU A 64 -3.39 4.26 -0.31
C LEU A 64 -2.25 5.04 0.39
N GLN A 65 -2.42 6.35 0.60
CA GLN A 65 -1.49 7.16 1.37
C GLN A 65 -1.45 6.73 2.85
N GLN A 66 -2.61 6.40 3.45
CA GLN A 66 -2.68 5.89 4.82
C GLN A 66 -1.93 4.56 4.97
N ILE A 67 -2.15 3.63 4.03
CA ILE A 67 -1.41 2.36 4.00
C ILE A 67 0.09 2.64 3.88
N ARG A 68 0.50 3.50 2.95
CA ARG A 68 1.91 3.85 2.77
C ARG A 68 2.55 4.36 4.05
N VAL A 69 1.90 5.28 4.78
CA VAL A 69 2.40 5.79 6.05
C VAL A 69 2.58 4.64 7.04
N ARG A 70 1.60 3.74 7.15
CA ARG A 70 1.70 2.61 8.07
C ARG A 70 2.84 1.65 7.71
N VAL A 71 3.04 1.37 6.43
CA VAL A 71 4.13 0.52 5.93
C VAL A 71 5.49 1.16 6.21
N ILE A 72 5.63 2.48 6.06
CA ILE A 72 6.86 3.20 6.39
C ILE A 72 7.16 3.07 7.89
N THR A 73 6.18 3.34 8.76
CA THR A 73 6.36 3.18 10.21
C THR A 73 6.74 1.75 10.57
N MET A 74 6.09 0.75 9.97
CA MET A 74 6.44 -0.66 10.19
C MET A 74 7.87 -0.97 9.73
N MET A 75 8.31 -0.41 8.61
CA MET A 75 9.68 -0.56 8.13
C MET A 75 10.69 0.09 9.10
N GLU A 76 10.37 1.27 9.64
CA GLU A 76 11.18 1.94 10.66
C GLU A 76 11.31 1.09 11.94
N ASP A 77 10.19 0.54 12.42
CA ASP A 77 10.13 -0.35 13.59
C ASP A 77 11.00 -1.62 13.39
N LEU A 78 10.95 -2.22 12.19
CA LEU A 78 11.71 -3.43 11.85
C LEU A 78 13.21 -3.16 11.68
N LEU A 79 13.59 -1.98 11.21
CA LEU A 79 14.99 -1.59 11.01
C LEU A 79 15.65 -1.10 12.31
N HIS A 80 14.88 -0.50 13.21
CA HIS A 80 15.35 0.05 14.48
C HIS A 80 14.52 -0.52 15.64
N PRO A 81 14.65 -1.83 15.93
CA PRO A 81 14.05 -2.38 17.14
C PRO A 81 14.65 -1.67 18.36
N ALA A 82 13.78 -1.09 19.19
CA ALA A 82 14.15 -0.35 20.40
C ALA A 82 14.93 -1.19 21.42
#